data_AF-A0A1Q6V201-F1
#
_entry.id   AF-A0A1Q6V201-F1
#
_cell.length_a   1.000
_cell.length_b   1.000
_cell.length_c   1.000
_cell.angle_alpha   90.00
_cell.angle_beta   90.00
_cell.angle_gamma   90.00
#
_symmetry.space_group_name_H-M   'P 1'
#
loop_
_entity.id
_entity.type
_entity.pdbx_description
1 polymer ?
#
loop_
_entity_poly.entity_id
_entity_poly.type
_entity_poly.pdbx_seq_one_letter_code
_entity_poly.pdbx_strand_id
1 'polypeptide(L)'
;MEKKNFKGINELNALRGKVPPMGVEKVLNNMRLQNDFIEIVERKFVEEKVDEAKKELSVGKKAIISISPLLIHVPDWQRDMETKNTNEIANRFNPYMWELPKLMYKNGRLYVVDGEHRIIGTIKAGLPMIQCEILFGITEDEAIDLFLNQGDSRRNVSPYDKYNAALEAKKPEYIKLKEICNKNHVAVKGDRKPIENPIGILTPISDGVNLVKSNPQLLDRILYLIGELKWNAGKTVKEGKAYSAKVIRNLKSLYAYYPGREMEMENILLNNCKGSQYFNDNLVEKWQDTMFDFLNGIIEQNIDIPNVSAKSTPKTRRKKTA
;
A
#
# COMPACT_ATOMS: atom_id res chain seq x y z
N MET A 1 -20.01 21.74 -0.30
CA MET A 1 -21.17 20.83 -0.21
C MET A 1 -21.64 20.85 1.22
N GLU A 2 -22.89 21.21 1.46
CA GLU A 2 -23.45 21.30 2.81
C GLU A 2 -23.59 19.89 3.41
N LYS A 3 -23.10 19.71 4.64
CA LYS A 3 -23.16 18.41 5.32
C LYS A 3 -24.47 18.27 6.07
N LYS A 4 -25.14 17.14 5.90
CA LYS A 4 -26.32 16.75 6.67
C LYS A 4 -25.90 16.04 7.94
N ASN A 5 -26.46 16.45 9.06
CA ASN A 5 -26.34 15.72 10.33
C ASN A 5 -27.43 14.64 10.39
N PHE A 6 -27.10 13.41 10.01
CA PHE A 6 -28.03 12.28 10.10
C PHE A 6 -28.30 11.94 11.57
N LYS A 7 -29.57 11.88 11.97
CA LYS A 7 -29.94 11.39 13.31
C LYS A 7 -29.50 9.92 13.43
N GLY A 8 -29.03 9.52 14.61
CA GLY A 8 -28.55 8.15 14.87
C GLY A 8 -27.13 7.84 14.39
N ILE A 9 -26.41 8.82 13.83
CA ILE A 9 -25.05 8.62 13.30
C ILE A 9 -24.06 8.06 14.32
N ASN A 10 -24.29 8.29 15.62
CA ASN A 10 -23.47 7.76 16.70
C ASN A 10 -23.49 6.22 16.74
N GLU A 11 -24.62 5.58 16.41
CA GLU A 11 -24.72 4.12 16.32
C GLU A 11 -23.82 3.57 15.21
N LEU A 12 -23.83 4.22 14.03
CA LEU A 12 -22.98 3.85 12.91
C LEU A 12 -21.48 4.09 13.21
N ASN A 13 -21.16 5.15 13.94
CA ASN A 13 -19.81 5.46 14.36
C ASN A 13 -19.29 4.57 15.52
N ALA A 14 -20.20 3.93 16.26
CA ALA A 14 -19.87 3.00 17.34
C ALA A 14 -19.41 1.63 16.80
N LEU A 15 -19.72 1.29 15.56
CA LEU A 15 -19.24 0.07 14.92
C LEU A 15 -17.71 -0.03 14.93
N ARG A 16 -17.18 -1.24 15.13
CA ARG A 16 -15.73 -1.54 15.19
C ARG A 16 -15.40 -2.80 14.41
N GLY A 17 -14.27 -2.78 13.71
CA GLY A 17 -13.70 -3.96 13.06
C GLY A 17 -14.44 -4.37 11.79
N LYS A 18 -14.68 -5.68 11.65
CA LYS A 18 -15.51 -6.27 10.60
C LYS A 18 -16.94 -6.43 11.12
N VAL A 19 -17.91 -5.96 10.36
CA VAL A 19 -19.32 -6.01 10.73
C VAL A 19 -20.09 -6.76 9.65
N PRO A 20 -20.84 -7.82 9.99
CA PRO A 20 -21.66 -8.53 9.03
C PRO A 20 -22.71 -7.62 8.37
N PRO A 21 -23.11 -7.88 7.12
CA PRO A 21 -24.07 -7.04 6.38
C PRO A 21 -25.36 -6.75 7.16
N MET A 22 -25.94 -7.77 7.79
CA MET A 22 -27.15 -7.63 8.60
C MET A 22 -26.94 -6.81 9.87
N GLY A 23 -25.72 -6.79 10.41
CA GLY A 23 -25.35 -5.89 11.50
C GLY A 23 -25.35 -4.43 11.07
N VAL A 24 -24.86 -4.15 9.85
CA VAL A 24 -24.88 -2.80 9.26
C VAL A 24 -26.31 -2.37 8.93
N GLU A 25 -27.07 -3.22 8.25
CA GLU A 25 -28.46 -2.96 7.85
C GLU A 25 -29.36 -2.68 9.06
N LYS A 26 -29.16 -3.38 10.18
CA LYS A 26 -29.89 -3.11 11.43
C LYS A 26 -29.65 -1.68 11.94
N VAL A 27 -28.40 -1.21 11.92
CA VAL A 27 -28.06 0.17 12.32
C VAL A 27 -28.66 1.19 11.34
N LEU A 28 -28.58 0.92 10.03
CA LEU A 28 -29.18 1.78 9.01
C LEU A 28 -30.69 1.88 9.15
N ASN A 29 -31.37 0.80 9.52
CA ASN A 29 -32.81 0.80 9.78
C ASN A 29 -33.19 1.69 10.97
N ASN A 30 -32.45 1.62 12.07
CA ASN A 30 -32.64 2.55 13.19
C ASN A 30 -32.44 4.01 12.75
N MET A 31 -31.39 4.28 11.98
CA MET A 31 -31.12 5.61 11.46
C MET A 31 -32.24 6.09 10.52
N ARG A 32 -32.74 5.25 9.60
CA ARG A 32 -33.88 5.58 8.72
C ARG A 32 -35.10 6.03 9.52
N LEU A 33 -35.48 5.25 10.54
CA LEU A 33 -36.60 5.58 11.42
C LEU A 33 -36.40 6.93 12.12
N GLN A 34 -35.20 7.19 12.66
CA GLN A 34 -34.92 8.46 13.32
C GLN A 34 -34.92 9.66 12.37
N ASN A 35 -34.64 9.45 11.08
CA ASN A 35 -34.67 10.47 10.02
C ASN A 35 -36.00 10.50 9.24
N ASP A 36 -37.09 9.99 9.84
CA ASP A 36 -38.45 10.06 9.31
C ASP A 36 -38.67 9.27 8.00
N PHE A 37 -37.74 8.37 7.65
CA PHE A 37 -37.89 7.39 6.57
C PHE A 37 -38.63 6.16 7.08
N ILE A 38 -39.92 6.33 7.34
CA ILE A 38 -40.84 5.23 7.67
C ILE A 38 -41.14 4.46 6.36
N GLU A 39 -41.33 3.15 6.43
CA GLU A 39 -41.42 2.24 5.28
C GLU A 39 -42.25 2.77 4.08
N ILE A 40 -43.45 3.32 4.32
CA ILE A 40 -44.30 3.87 3.25
C ILE A 40 -43.67 5.11 2.61
N VAL A 41 -43.06 5.97 3.41
CA VAL A 41 -42.40 7.21 2.96
C VAL A 41 -41.13 6.86 2.17
N GLU A 42 -40.32 5.92 2.68
CA GLU A 42 -39.14 5.39 1.98
C GLU A 42 -39.52 4.84 0.60
N ARG A 43 -40.50 3.93 0.53
CA ARG A 43 -40.90 3.30 -0.73
C ARG A 43 -41.40 4.31 -1.74
N LYS A 44 -42.27 5.24 -1.34
CA LYS A 44 -42.78 6.29 -2.24
C LYS A 44 -41.65 7.15 -2.81
N PHE A 45 -40.71 7.58 -1.95
CA PHE A 45 -39.58 8.39 -2.39
C PHE A 45 -38.68 7.62 -3.38
N VAL A 46 -38.41 6.34 -3.10
CA VAL A 46 -37.61 5.49 -3.99
C VAL A 46 -38.34 5.24 -5.31
N GLU A 47 -39.63 4.93 -5.27
CA GLU A 47 -40.48 4.71 -6.46
C GLU A 47 -40.51 5.96 -7.34
N GLU A 48 -40.74 7.14 -6.78
CA GLU A 48 -40.70 8.41 -7.50
C GLU A 48 -39.36 8.62 -8.22
N LYS A 49 -38.23 8.39 -7.52
CA LYS A 49 -36.88 8.51 -8.10
C LYS A 49 -36.61 7.50 -9.20
N VAL A 50 -37.06 6.26 -9.01
CA VAL A 50 -36.92 5.19 -9.98
C VAL A 50 -37.75 5.46 -11.23
N ASP A 51 -38.97 5.95 -11.08
CA ASP A 51 -39.86 6.24 -12.21
C ASP A 51 -39.44 7.49 -12.97
N GLU A 52 -38.90 8.50 -12.30
CA GLU A 52 -38.19 9.63 -12.93
C GLU A 52 -37.04 9.12 -13.81
N ALA A 53 -36.16 8.30 -13.23
CA ALA A 53 -35.01 7.74 -13.95
C ALA A 53 -35.41 6.82 -15.12
N LYS A 54 -36.52 6.09 -15.02
CA LYS A 54 -37.08 5.28 -16.12
C LYS A 54 -37.59 6.10 -17.28
N LYS A 55 -38.17 7.28 -17.04
CA LYS A 55 -38.68 8.15 -18.11
C LYS A 55 -37.56 8.75 -18.95
N GLU A 56 -36.39 8.96 -18.34
CA GLU A 56 -35.20 9.50 -19.02
C GLU A 56 -34.41 8.44 -19.80
N LEU A 57 -34.75 7.16 -19.64
CA LEU A 57 -34.12 6.07 -20.41
C LEU A 57 -34.63 6.07 -21.85
N SER A 58 -33.78 6.53 -22.76
CA SER A 58 -34.02 6.40 -24.20
C SER A 58 -33.66 5.00 -24.72
N VAL A 59 -32.52 4.45 -24.27
CA VAL A 59 -32.02 3.10 -24.59
C VAL A 59 -31.10 2.64 -23.44
N GLY A 60 -31.46 1.56 -22.73
CA GLY A 60 -30.57 0.96 -21.71
C GLY A 60 -31.30 0.28 -20.56
N LYS A 61 -30.56 -0.52 -19.78
CA LYS A 61 -31.04 -1.16 -18.53
C LYS A 61 -30.52 -0.46 -17.26
N LYS A 62 -29.97 0.75 -17.37
CA LYS A 62 -29.33 1.46 -16.25
C LYS A 62 -29.52 2.97 -16.31
N ALA A 63 -29.73 3.60 -15.15
CA ALA A 63 -29.77 5.07 -15.04
C ALA A 63 -28.99 5.57 -13.83
N ILE A 64 -28.55 6.82 -13.89
CA ILE A 64 -27.89 7.50 -12.77
C ILE A 64 -28.94 8.30 -12.01
N ILE A 65 -29.04 8.08 -10.70
CA ILE A 65 -29.90 8.87 -9.82
C ILE A 65 -29.09 9.59 -8.75
N SER A 66 -29.67 10.67 -8.23
CA SER A 66 -29.22 11.31 -6.99
C SER A 66 -30.18 10.92 -5.87
N ILE A 67 -29.67 10.27 -4.82
CA ILE A 67 -30.48 9.79 -3.70
C ILE A 67 -29.74 9.94 -2.37
N SER A 68 -30.51 10.02 -1.27
CA SER A 68 -29.91 9.97 0.06
C SER A 68 -29.27 8.61 0.29
N PRO A 69 -28.00 8.54 0.74
CA PRO A 69 -27.33 7.26 0.94
C PRO A 69 -28.01 6.40 2.02
N LEU A 70 -28.81 7.01 2.91
CA LEU A 70 -29.55 6.32 3.97
C LEU A 70 -30.73 5.47 3.45
N LEU A 71 -31.19 5.70 2.20
CA LEU A 71 -32.27 4.94 1.56
C LEU A 71 -31.78 3.68 0.83
N ILE A 72 -30.49 3.38 0.93
CA ILE A 72 -29.88 2.22 0.27
C ILE A 72 -29.70 1.12 1.32
N HIS A 73 -30.30 -0.04 1.04
CA HIS A 73 -30.22 -1.23 1.89
C HIS A 73 -28.97 -2.05 1.62
N VAL A 74 -28.48 -2.72 2.66
CA VAL A 74 -27.40 -3.70 2.58
C VAL A 74 -27.98 -5.12 2.61
N PRO A 75 -27.89 -5.89 1.51
CA PRO A 75 -28.34 -7.28 1.48
C PRO A 75 -27.37 -8.23 2.21
N ASP A 76 -27.84 -9.41 2.59
CA ASP A 76 -27.11 -10.39 3.41
C ASP A 76 -25.91 -11.04 2.72
N TRP A 77 -25.96 -11.19 1.41
CA TRP A 77 -24.90 -11.75 0.57
C TRP A 77 -23.72 -10.80 0.33
N GLN A 78 -23.76 -9.56 0.83
CA GLN A 78 -22.59 -8.69 0.83
C GLN A 78 -21.47 -9.26 1.72
N ARG A 79 -20.25 -8.76 1.52
CA ARG A 79 -19.12 -9.07 2.40
C ARG A 79 -19.21 -8.25 3.69
N ASP A 80 -18.46 -8.66 4.71
CA ASP A 80 -18.32 -7.87 5.93
C ASP A 80 -17.83 -6.44 5.63
N MET A 81 -18.51 -5.47 6.22
CA MET A 81 -18.08 -4.07 6.18
C MET A 81 -16.86 -3.90 7.09
N GLU A 82 -15.84 -3.19 6.59
CA GLU A 82 -14.66 -2.83 7.37
C GLU A 82 -14.77 -1.38 7.82
N THR A 83 -14.80 -1.16 9.13
CA THR A 83 -14.98 0.18 9.69
C THR A 83 -13.83 1.12 9.32
N LYS A 84 -12.61 0.58 9.15
CA LYS A 84 -11.45 1.34 8.71
C LYS A 84 -11.68 1.99 7.34
N ASN A 85 -12.13 1.21 6.35
CA ASN A 85 -12.31 1.67 4.98
C ASN A 85 -13.44 2.72 4.89
N THR A 86 -14.54 2.52 5.61
CA THR A 86 -15.64 3.51 5.66
C THR A 86 -15.22 4.81 6.33
N ASN A 87 -14.41 4.73 7.40
CA ASN A 87 -13.86 5.92 8.08
C ASN A 87 -12.85 6.65 7.19
N GLU A 88 -12.02 5.93 6.43
CA GLU A 88 -11.10 6.54 5.46
C GLU A 88 -11.86 7.30 4.37
N ILE A 89 -12.91 6.70 3.81
CA ILE A 89 -13.80 7.38 2.84
C ILE A 89 -14.46 8.61 3.47
N ALA A 90 -14.95 8.50 4.71
CA ALA A 90 -15.60 9.61 5.38
C ALA A 90 -14.67 10.82 5.61
N ASN A 91 -13.43 10.54 6.03
CA ASN A 91 -12.44 11.57 6.34
C ASN A 91 -11.76 12.16 5.11
N ARG A 92 -11.71 11.40 4.01
CA ARG A 92 -10.97 11.77 2.78
C ARG A 92 -11.86 11.72 1.54
N PHE A 93 -13.15 12.01 1.70
CA PHE A 93 -14.07 12.02 0.58
C PHE A 93 -13.57 12.96 -0.52
N ASN A 94 -13.44 12.41 -1.74
CA ASN A 94 -13.02 13.16 -2.92
C ASN A 94 -14.04 12.91 -4.04
N PRO A 95 -14.81 13.93 -4.47
CA PRO A 95 -15.82 13.76 -5.51
C PRO A 95 -15.23 13.35 -6.86
N TYR A 96 -13.97 13.69 -7.15
CA TYR A 96 -13.31 13.31 -8.40
C TYR A 96 -12.82 11.86 -8.45
N MET A 97 -12.77 11.19 -7.29
CA MET A 97 -12.48 9.76 -7.19
C MET A 97 -13.78 8.94 -7.00
N TRP A 98 -14.94 9.60 -7.07
CA TRP A 98 -16.23 8.96 -6.85
C TRP A 98 -16.59 8.08 -8.03
N GLU A 99 -16.44 6.78 -7.85
CA GLU A 99 -17.12 5.81 -8.70
C GLU A 99 -18.57 5.67 -8.21
N LEU A 100 -19.53 5.52 -9.14
CA LEU A 100 -20.94 5.35 -8.80
C LEU A 100 -21.17 3.96 -8.17
N PRO A 101 -21.78 3.87 -6.97
CA PRO A 101 -22.30 2.61 -6.46
C PRO A 101 -23.37 2.05 -7.38
N LYS A 102 -23.48 0.71 -7.47
CA LYS A 102 -24.51 0.04 -8.27
C LYS A 102 -25.60 -0.47 -7.36
N LEU A 103 -26.85 -0.20 -7.74
CA LEU A 103 -28.03 -0.53 -6.95
C LEU A 103 -28.98 -1.42 -7.74
N MET A 104 -29.51 -2.44 -7.09
CA MET A 104 -30.65 -3.22 -7.57
C MET A 104 -31.93 -2.62 -7.00
N TYR A 105 -32.93 -2.37 -7.85
CA TYR A 105 -34.27 -1.99 -7.42
C TYR A 105 -35.17 -3.23 -7.28
N LYS A 106 -35.68 -3.50 -6.07
CA LYS A 106 -36.54 -4.65 -5.77
C LYS A 106 -37.59 -4.26 -4.72
N ASN A 107 -38.86 -4.51 -5.00
CA ASN A 107 -39.98 -4.31 -4.07
C ASN A 107 -40.03 -2.90 -3.41
N GLY A 108 -39.87 -1.84 -4.20
CA GLY A 108 -39.93 -0.46 -3.69
C GLY A 108 -38.66 -0.01 -2.94
N ARG A 109 -37.59 -0.82 -2.95
CA ARG A 109 -36.33 -0.54 -2.24
C ARG A 109 -35.12 -0.66 -3.16
N LEU A 110 -34.05 0.02 -2.78
CA LEU A 110 -32.75 -0.05 -3.45
C LEU A 110 -31.77 -0.82 -2.58
N TYR A 111 -31.14 -1.85 -3.16
CA TYR A 111 -30.15 -2.68 -2.50
C TYR A 111 -28.79 -2.46 -3.15
N VAL A 112 -27.74 -2.31 -2.34
CA VAL A 112 -26.39 -2.19 -2.87
C VAL A 112 -25.92 -3.51 -3.50
N VAL A 113 -25.37 -3.40 -4.70
CA VAL A 113 -24.67 -4.48 -5.41
C VAL A 113 -23.16 -4.26 -5.36
N ASP A 114 -22.72 -3.04 -5.64
CA ASP A 114 -21.32 -2.61 -5.60
C ASP A 114 -21.22 -1.25 -4.90
N GLY A 115 -20.24 -1.10 -4.02
CA GLY A 115 -19.93 0.17 -3.39
C GLY A 115 -20.48 0.34 -1.97
N GLU A 116 -20.72 -0.74 -1.23
CA GLU A 116 -21.19 -0.69 0.16
C GLU A 116 -20.32 0.25 1.02
N HIS A 117 -18.99 0.06 1.06
CA HIS A 117 -18.09 0.92 1.84
C HIS A 117 -18.17 2.39 1.42
N ARG A 118 -18.44 2.68 0.14
CA ARG A 118 -18.62 4.05 -0.37
C ARG A 118 -19.91 4.66 0.18
N ILE A 119 -21.03 3.94 0.12
CA ILE A 119 -22.32 4.39 0.65
C ILE A 119 -22.22 4.65 2.15
N ILE A 120 -21.69 3.70 2.92
CA ILE A 120 -21.57 3.88 4.37
C ILE A 120 -20.59 5.02 4.70
N GLY A 121 -19.48 5.13 3.97
CA GLY A 121 -18.53 6.21 4.12
C GLY A 121 -19.13 7.60 3.86
N THR A 122 -20.07 7.74 2.90
CA THR A 122 -20.74 9.01 2.62
C THR A 122 -21.82 9.37 3.64
N ILE A 123 -22.51 8.38 4.23
CA ILE A 123 -23.38 8.60 5.41
C ILE A 123 -22.53 9.20 6.55
N LYS A 124 -21.37 8.58 6.84
CA LYS A 124 -20.42 9.07 7.86
C LYS A 124 -19.82 10.44 7.53
N ALA A 125 -19.58 10.74 6.24
CA ALA A 125 -19.13 12.05 5.80
C ALA A 125 -20.22 13.15 5.93
N GLY A 126 -21.48 12.75 6.16
CA GLY A 126 -22.62 13.64 6.22
C GLY A 126 -23.07 14.13 4.84
N LEU A 127 -22.88 13.35 3.76
CA LEU A 127 -23.34 13.77 2.44
C LEU A 127 -24.86 13.57 2.32
N PRO A 128 -25.64 14.62 2.03
CA PRO A 128 -27.10 14.52 1.97
C PRO A 128 -27.58 13.63 0.82
N MET A 129 -26.87 13.70 -0.31
CA MET A 129 -27.20 13.04 -1.58
C MET A 129 -25.92 12.49 -2.21
N ILE A 130 -26.02 11.33 -2.84
CA ILE A 130 -24.95 10.71 -3.64
C ILE A 130 -25.49 10.27 -5.00
N GLN A 131 -24.62 10.26 -6.01
CA GLN A 131 -24.96 9.69 -7.31
C GLN A 131 -24.72 8.18 -7.30
N CYS A 132 -25.71 7.42 -7.77
CA CYS A 132 -25.68 5.96 -7.89
C CYS A 132 -26.19 5.52 -9.27
N GLU A 133 -25.72 4.35 -9.73
CA GLU A 133 -26.24 3.67 -10.93
C GLU A 133 -27.29 2.63 -10.52
N ILE A 134 -28.55 2.80 -10.94
CA ILE A 134 -29.59 1.78 -10.77
C ILE A 134 -29.52 0.80 -11.93
N LEU A 135 -29.62 -0.49 -11.62
CA LEU A 135 -29.77 -1.60 -12.54
C LEU A 135 -31.25 -1.99 -12.62
N PHE A 136 -31.90 -1.73 -13.75
CA PHE A 136 -33.32 -2.04 -13.94
C PHE A 136 -33.53 -3.45 -14.47
N GLY A 137 -34.51 -4.15 -13.89
CA GLY A 137 -34.93 -5.49 -14.33
C GLY A 137 -33.88 -6.57 -14.09
N ILE A 138 -32.87 -6.30 -13.27
CA ILE A 138 -31.90 -7.29 -12.82
C ILE A 138 -32.54 -8.18 -11.75
N THR A 139 -32.28 -9.48 -11.83
CA THR A 139 -32.62 -10.45 -10.80
C THR A 139 -31.63 -10.39 -9.64
N GLU A 140 -31.99 -11.00 -8.51
CA GLU A 140 -31.07 -11.09 -7.37
C GLU A 140 -29.85 -11.97 -7.69
N ASP A 141 -30.05 -13.08 -8.40
CA ASP A 141 -28.94 -13.95 -8.84
C ASP A 141 -27.96 -13.20 -9.76
N GLU A 142 -28.47 -12.45 -10.74
CA GLU A 142 -27.62 -11.61 -11.59
C GLU A 142 -26.90 -10.51 -10.80
N ALA A 143 -27.53 -9.95 -9.76
CA ALA A 143 -26.88 -8.98 -8.86
C ALA A 143 -25.76 -9.63 -8.02
N ILE A 144 -25.97 -10.85 -7.53
CA ILE A 144 -24.97 -11.65 -6.84
C ILE A 144 -23.81 -11.98 -7.78
N ASP A 145 -24.08 -12.40 -9.01
CA ASP A 145 -23.05 -12.64 -10.02
C ASP A 145 -22.23 -11.38 -10.31
N LEU A 146 -22.88 -10.22 -10.43
CA LEU A 146 -22.17 -8.95 -10.58
C LEU A 146 -21.29 -8.62 -9.36
N PHE A 147 -21.72 -9.00 -8.16
CA PHE A 147 -20.93 -8.86 -6.94
C PHE A 147 -19.71 -9.78 -6.91
N LEU A 148 -19.87 -11.05 -7.32
CA LEU A 148 -18.79 -12.03 -7.35
C LEU A 148 -17.70 -11.68 -8.36
N ASN A 149 -18.08 -11.14 -9.53
CA ASN A 149 -17.14 -10.79 -10.60
C ASN A 149 -16.58 -9.36 -10.48
N GLN A 150 -16.65 -8.75 -9.30
CA GLN A 150 -16.11 -7.41 -9.07
C GLN A 150 -14.59 -7.39 -9.20
N GLY A 151 -14.10 -6.69 -10.22
CA GLY A 151 -12.67 -6.39 -10.38
C GLY A 151 -11.89 -7.35 -11.27
N ASP A 152 -12.53 -8.35 -11.88
CA ASP A 152 -11.87 -9.34 -12.76
C ASP A 152 -11.13 -8.71 -13.94
N SER A 153 -11.58 -7.54 -14.40
CA SER A 153 -10.94 -6.77 -15.48
C SER A 153 -10.08 -5.59 -15.00
N ARG A 154 -9.97 -5.36 -13.68
CA ARG A 154 -9.25 -4.21 -13.12
C ARG A 154 -7.82 -4.59 -12.75
N ARG A 155 -6.85 -4.22 -13.58
CA ARG A 155 -5.42 -4.30 -13.22
C ARG A 155 -5.04 -3.14 -12.30
N ASN A 156 -4.58 -3.45 -11.09
CA ASN A 156 -4.03 -2.44 -10.19
C ASN A 156 -2.85 -1.69 -10.85
N VAL A 157 -2.81 -0.37 -10.66
CA VAL A 157 -1.68 0.46 -11.11
C VAL A 157 -0.40 -0.05 -10.45
N SER A 158 0.58 -0.42 -11.27
CA SER A 158 1.82 -1.02 -10.78
C SER A 158 2.63 -0.03 -9.92
N PRO A 159 3.51 -0.50 -9.01
CA PRO A 159 4.37 0.38 -8.24
C PRO A 159 5.26 1.29 -9.10
N TYR A 160 5.74 0.83 -10.27
CA TYR A 160 6.58 1.66 -11.14
C TYR A 160 5.75 2.69 -11.91
N ASP A 161 4.50 2.40 -12.27
CA ASP A 161 3.60 3.40 -12.86
C ASP A 161 3.28 4.50 -11.85
N LYS A 162 3.01 4.12 -10.59
CA LYS A 162 2.84 5.07 -9.48
C LYS A 162 4.09 5.93 -9.25
N TYR A 163 5.28 5.31 -9.29
CA TYR A 163 6.55 6.02 -9.17
C TYR A 163 6.72 7.08 -10.25
N ASN A 164 6.52 6.73 -11.53
CA ASN A 164 6.68 7.69 -12.63
C ASN A 164 5.64 8.82 -12.56
N ALA A 165 4.38 8.49 -12.23
CA ALA A 165 3.34 9.50 -12.04
C ALA A 165 3.67 10.44 -10.86
N ALA A 166 4.24 9.90 -9.77
CA ALA A 166 4.64 10.69 -8.62
C ALA A 166 5.83 11.61 -8.90
N LEU A 167 6.77 11.20 -9.77
CA LEU A 167 7.85 12.08 -10.24
C LEU A 167 7.31 13.24 -11.07
N GLU A 168 6.39 12.98 -11.99
CA GLU A 168 5.74 14.04 -12.80
C GLU A 168 4.96 15.01 -11.91
N ALA A 169 4.26 14.49 -10.90
CA ALA A 169 3.56 15.27 -9.89
C ALA A 169 4.49 15.91 -8.82
N LYS A 170 5.81 15.81 -9.01
CA LYS A 170 6.86 16.35 -8.12
C LYS A 170 6.68 16.00 -6.64
N LYS A 171 6.26 14.77 -6.34
CA LYS A 171 6.09 14.31 -4.95
C LYS A 171 7.45 14.23 -4.24
N PRO A 172 7.67 14.97 -3.13
CA PRO A 172 8.99 15.11 -2.51
C PRO A 172 9.66 13.79 -2.17
N GLU A 173 8.91 12.80 -1.65
CA GLU A 173 9.46 11.50 -1.26
C GLU A 173 9.95 10.68 -2.47
N TYR A 174 9.34 10.86 -3.64
CA TYR A 174 9.70 10.13 -4.87
C TYR A 174 10.88 10.80 -5.57
N ILE A 175 10.91 12.14 -5.59
CA ILE A 175 12.09 12.91 -6.03
C ILE A 175 13.29 12.52 -5.17
N LYS A 176 13.13 12.51 -3.85
CA LYS A 176 14.21 12.21 -2.92
C LYS A 176 14.71 10.77 -3.03
N LEU A 177 13.79 9.82 -3.24
CA LEU A 177 14.16 8.44 -3.58
C LEU A 177 15.03 8.39 -4.84
N LYS A 178 14.63 9.09 -5.91
CA LYS A 178 15.39 9.15 -7.15
C LYS A 178 16.78 9.76 -6.95
N GLU A 179 16.88 10.87 -6.22
CA GLU A 179 18.16 11.51 -5.90
C GLU A 179 19.12 10.56 -5.17
N ILE A 180 18.65 9.88 -4.13
CA ILE A 180 19.46 8.96 -3.32
C ILE A 180 19.90 7.76 -4.16
N CYS A 181 18.99 7.16 -4.94
CA CYS A 181 19.32 6.07 -5.84
C CYS A 181 20.37 6.51 -6.88
N ASN A 182 20.16 7.65 -7.54
CA ASN A 182 21.07 8.18 -8.54
C ASN A 182 22.45 8.49 -7.98
N LYS A 183 22.52 9.08 -6.77
CA LYS A 183 23.77 9.35 -6.04
C LYS A 183 24.59 8.07 -5.84
N ASN A 184 23.92 6.94 -5.59
CA ASN A 184 24.56 5.64 -5.40
C ASN A 184 24.71 4.83 -6.70
N HIS A 185 24.53 5.46 -7.86
CA HIS A 185 24.53 4.81 -9.18
C HIS A 185 23.50 3.66 -9.29
N VAL A 186 22.40 3.71 -8.56
CA VAL A 186 21.32 2.71 -8.62
C VAL A 186 20.13 3.28 -9.40
N ALA A 187 19.61 2.54 -10.37
CA ALA A 187 18.36 2.92 -11.05
C ALA A 187 17.14 2.44 -10.24
N VAL A 188 16.03 3.18 -10.28
CA VAL A 188 14.75 2.69 -9.73
C VAL A 188 14.04 1.81 -10.76
N LYS A 189 13.46 0.68 -10.33
CA LYS A 189 12.77 -0.24 -11.24
C LYS A 189 11.64 0.46 -12.00
N GLY A 190 11.73 0.39 -13.33
CA GLY A 190 10.74 1.00 -14.23
C GLY A 190 10.80 2.53 -14.30
N ASP A 191 11.86 3.16 -13.81
CA ASP A 191 12.12 4.59 -14.05
C ASP A 191 12.24 4.84 -15.57
N ARG A 192 11.42 5.74 -16.09
CA ARG A 192 11.40 6.10 -17.53
C ARG A 192 12.57 7.00 -17.93
N LYS A 193 13.24 7.62 -16.97
CA LYS A 193 14.43 8.47 -17.17
C LYS A 193 15.53 8.02 -16.20
N PRO A 194 16.05 6.78 -16.32
CA PRO A 194 17.08 6.28 -15.42
C PRO A 194 18.42 6.99 -15.68
N ILE A 195 19.33 6.89 -14.71
CA ILE A 195 20.72 7.29 -14.90
C ILE A 195 21.41 6.40 -15.93
N GLU A 196 22.50 6.91 -16.51
CA GLU A 196 23.39 6.12 -17.36
C GLU A 196 24.24 5.15 -16.52
N ASN A 197 24.49 3.96 -17.07
CA ASN A 197 25.35 2.92 -16.50
C ASN A 197 25.12 2.63 -15.00
N PRO A 198 23.87 2.33 -14.56
CA PRO A 198 23.61 2.00 -13.16
C PRO A 198 24.34 0.72 -12.75
N ILE A 199 24.80 0.65 -11.50
CA ILE A 199 25.42 -0.54 -10.91
C ILE A 199 24.37 -1.57 -10.43
N GLY A 200 23.09 -1.17 -10.38
CA GLY A 200 21.98 -2.07 -10.05
C GLY A 200 20.61 -1.40 -10.13
N ILE A 201 19.56 -2.17 -9.84
CA ILE A 201 18.16 -1.70 -9.87
C ILE A 201 17.51 -1.88 -8.50
N LEU A 202 17.11 -0.78 -7.87
CA LEU A 202 16.22 -0.82 -6.71
C LEU A 202 14.85 -1.33 -7.14
N THR A 203 14.56 -2.59 -6.81
CA THR A 203 13.26 -3.22 -7.10
C THR A 203 12.14 -2.86 -6.10
N PRO A 204 12.39 -2.67 -4.79
CA PRO A 204 11.32 -2.42 -3.82
C PRO A 204 11.00 -0.92 -3.68
N ILE A 205 10.30 -0.36 -4.66
CA ILE A 205 9.93 1.07 -4.68
C ILE A 205 9.24 1.48 -3.38
N SER A 206 8.26 0.71 -2.90
CA SER A 206 7.52 1.03 -1.68
C SER A 206 8.40 1.04 -0.42
N ASP A 207 9.32 0.08 -0.26
CA ASP A 207 10.28 0.08 0.84
C ASP A 207 11.22 1.29 0.77
N GLY A 208 11.69 1.63 -0.44
CA GLY A 208 12.52 2.83 -0.67
C GLY A 208 11.79 4.11 -0.29
N VAL A 209 10.55 4.31 -0.75
CA VAL A 209 9.73 5.48 -0.39
C VAL A 209 9.48 5.55 1.12
N ASN A 210 9.17 4.42 1.76
CA ASN A 210 8.94 4.39 3.21
C ASN A 210 10.21 4.76 3.98
N LEU A 211 11.38 4.25 3.56
CA LEU A 211 12.67 4.61 4.16
C LEU A 211 12.99 6.09 3.96
N VAL A 212 12.74 6.66 2.78
CA VAL A 212 12.92 8.11 2.54
C VAL A 212 12.05 8.95 3.48
N LYS A 213 10.82 8.52 3.74
CA LYS A 213 9.90 9.23 4.65
C LYS A 213 10.37 9.16 6.11
N SER A 214 10.94 8.03 6.54
CA SER A 214 11.32 7.84 7.94
C SER A 214 12.77 8.23 8.25
N ASN A 215 13.72 7.86 7.38
CA ASN A 215 15.16 8.02 7.57
C ASN A 215 15.88 7.94 6.20
N PRO A 216 15.97 9.04 5.44
CA PRO A 216 16.59 9.05 4.12
C PRO A 216 18.10 8.77 4.16
N GLN A 217 18.79 9.13 5.25
CA GLN A 217 20.22 8.86 5.44
C GLN A 217 20.48 7.35 5.52
N LEU A 218 19.59 6.60 6.19
CA LEU A 218 19.71 5.15 6.28
C LEU A 218 19.59 4.49 4.90
N LEU A 219 18.68 4.95 4.04
CA LEU A 219 18.58 4.43 2.67
C LEU A 219 19.88 4.68 1.89
N ASP A 220 20.39 5.91 1.93
CA ASP A 220 21.65 6.28 1.27
C ASP A 220 22.80 5.36 1.72
N ARG A 221 22.92 5.17 3.03
CA ARG A 221 23.94 4.32 3.65
C ARG A 221 23.83 2.84 3.24
N ILE A 222 22.60 2.30 3.20
CA ILE A 222 22.32 0.93 2.70
C ILE A 222 22.75 0.78 1.24
N LEU A 223 22.34 1.71 0.36
CA LEU A 223 22.66 1.61 -1.07
C LEU A 223 24.15 1.74 -1.33
N TYR A 224 24.82 2.64 -0.60
CA TYR A 224 26.27 2.81 -0.62
C TYR A 224 26.98 1.52 -0.22
N LEU A 225 26.60 0.93 0.92
CA LEU A 225 27.20 -0.30 1.43
C LEU A 225 27.06 -1.46 0.43
N ILE A 226 25.90 -1.65 -0.21
CA ILE A 226 25.71 -2.68 -1.24
C ILE A 226 26.66 -2.45 -2.43
N GLY A 227 26.86 -1.19 -2.83
CA GLY A 227 27.80 -0.81 -3.88
C GLY A 227 29.24 -1.20 -3.54
N GLU A 228 29.68 -0.86 -2.33
CA GLU A 228 31.03 -1.16 -1.82
C GLU A 228 31.27 -2.66 -1.60
N LEU A 229 30.23 -3.40 -1.23
CA LEU A 229 30.24 -4.86 -1.17
C LEU A 229 30.34 -5.51 -2.54
N LYS A 230 30.10 -4.78 -3.64
CA LYS A 230 30.15 -5.28 -5.02
C LYS A 230 29.26 -6.51 -5.26
N TRP A 231 28.17 -6.63 -4.52
CA TRP A 231 27.24 -7.77 -4.60
C TRP A 231 26.56 -7.91 -5.95
N ASN A 232 26.45 -6.82 -6.70
CA ASN A 232 25.84 -6.82 -8.03
C ASN A 232 26.85 -6.93 -9.19
N ALA A 233 28.16 -7.03 -8.91
CA ALA A 233 29.18 -7.09 -9.95
C ALA A 233 29.04 -8.37 -10.82
N GLY A 234 29.37 -8.32 -12.11
CA GLY A 234 29.42 -9.52 -12.96
C GLY A 234 28.06 -10.15 -13.34
N LYS A 235 26.94 -9.54 -12.95
CA LYS A 235 25.60 -9.79 -13.53
C LYS A 235 25.19 -8.61 -14.38
N THR A 236 24.29 -8.83 -15.34
CA THR A 236 23.64 -7.68 -15.97
C THR A 236 22.84 -6.93 -14.92
N VAL A 237 22.73 -5.62 -15.08
CA VAL A 237 21.97 -4.72 -14.18
C VAL A 237 20.54 -5.25 -13.92
N LYS A 238 19.93 -5.90 -14.92
CA LYS A 238 18.57 -6.44 -14.86
C LYS A 238 18.46 -7.76 -14.08
N GLU A 239 19.51 -8.58 -14.07
CA GLU A 239 19.54 -9.87 -13.40
C GLU A 239 20.04 -9.78 -11.94
N GLY A 240 20.70 -8.67 -11.62
CA GLY A 240 21.23 -8.39 -10.30
C GLY A 240 20.16 -8.37 -9.20
N LYS A 241 20.35 -9.17 -8.14
CA LYS A 241 19.42 -9.30 -7.00
C LYS A 241 19.87 -8.53 -5.75
N ALA A 242 21.01 -7.82 -5.81
CA ALA A 242 21.61 -7.15 -4.65
C ALA A 242 20.74 -6.00 -4.08
N TYR A 243 19.99 -5.30 -4.93
CA TYR A 243 19.10 -4.20 -4.55
C TYR A 243 17.62 -4.64 -4.45
N SER A 244 17.40 -5.88 -4.01
CA SER A 244 16.07 -6.47 -3.83
C SER A 244 15.44 -6.12 -2.48
N ALA A 245 14.11 -6.25 -2.37
CA ALA A 245 13.37 -6.07 -1.11
C ALA A 245 14.01 -6.81 0.07
N LYS A 246 14.39 -8.08 -0.17
CA LYS A 246 15.02 -8.96 0.81
C LYS A 246 16.30 -8.34 1.39
N VAL A 247 17.19 -7.85 0.52
CA VAL A 247 18.48 -7.30 0.93
C VAL A 247 18.30 -5.96 1.65
N ILE A 248 17.48 -5.06 1.11
CA ILE A 248 17.23 -3.74 1.72
C ILE A 248 16.63 -3.89 3.13
N ARG A 249 15.67 -4.82 3.31
CA ARG A 249 15.08 -5.10 4.62
C ARG A 249 16.07 -5.73 5.59
N ASN A 250 16.88 -6.67 5.13
CA ASN A 250 17.93 -7.30 5.93
C ASN A 250 18.94 -6.27 6.47
N LEU A 251 19.48 -5.44 5.58
CA LEU A 251 20.44 -4.41 5.99
C LEU A 251 19.78 -3.39 6.92
N LYS A 252 18.54 -2.97 6.65
CA LYS A 252 17.76 -2.12 7.56
C LYS A 252 17.67 -2.75 8.96
N SER A 253 17.36 -4.04 9.06
CA SER A 253 17.30 -4.75 10.34
C SER A 253 18.66 -4.82 11.02
N LEU A 254 19.75 -5.05 10.28
CA LEU A 254 21.11 -5.07 10.85
C LEU A 254 21.49 -3.69 11.41
N TYR A 255 21.22 -2.59 10.70
CA TYR A 255 21.43 -1.25 11.26
C TYR A 255 20.62 -1.00 12.54
N ALA A 256 19.39 -1.52 12.62
CA ALA A 256 18.57 -1.40 13.82
C ALA A 256 19.08 -2.29 14.98
N TYR A 257 19.72 -3.41 14.67
CA TYR A 257 20.27 -4.36 15.65
C TYR A 257 21.60 -3.90 16.24
N TYR A 258 22.38 -3.09 15.50
CA TYR A 258 23.68 -2.56 15.92
C TYR A 258 23.69 -1.03 16.12
N PRO A 259 22.77 -0.45 16.93
CA PRO A 259 22.73 0.99 17.13
C PRO A 259 24.01 1.48 17.82
N GLY A 260 24.65 2.52 17.27
CA GLY A 260 25.92 3.07 17.75
C GLY A 260 27.18 2.26 17.35
N ARG A 261 27.02 1.07 16.75
CA ARG A 261 28.12 0.22 16.24
C ARG A 261 28.01 -0.02 14.74
N GLU A 262 27.30 0.85 14.03
CA GLU A 262 26.98 0.63 12.62
C GLU A 262 28.24 0.62 11.74
N MET A 263 29.26 1.43 12.06
CA MET A 263 30.54 1.43 11.32
C MET A 263 31.32 0.13 11.49
N GLU A 264 31.32 -0.45 12.69
CA GLU A 264 31.95 -1.75 12.94
C GLU A 264 31.26 -2.85 12.14
N MET A 265 29.92 -2.86 12.18
CA MET A 265 29.10 -3.78 11.40
C MET A 265 29.39 -3.66 9.89
N GLU A 266 29.43 -2.43 9.36
CA GLU A 266 29.77 -2.18 7.95
C GLU A 266 31.17 -2.70 7.59
N ASN A 267 32.19 -2.40 8.40
CA ASN A 267 33.56 -2.84 8.17
C ASN A 267 33.67 -4.36 8.16
N ILE A 268 32.98 -5.04 9.07
CA ILE A 268 32.96 -6.51 9.11
C ILE A 268 32.33 -7.07 7.84
N LEU A 269 31.19 -6.53 7.40
CA LEU A 269 30.57 -6.95 6.16
C LEU A 269 31.49 -6.70 4.96
N LEU A 270 32.15 -5.54 4.90
CA LEU A 270 33.08 -5.21 3.81
C LEU A 270 34.30 -6.12 3.75
N ASN A 271 34.80 -6.59 4.91
CA ASN A 271 35.95 -7.47 4.99
C ASN A 271 35.61 -8.94 4.70
N ASN A 272 34.40 -9.39 5.06
CA ASN A 272 34.05 -10.81 5.05
C ASN A 272 33.01 -11.19 3.99
N CYS A 273 32.21 -10.25 3.52
CA CYS A 273 31.06 -10.51 2.66
C CYS A 273 31.20 -9.93 1.25
N LYS A 274 32.40 -9.50 0.82
CA LYS A 274 32.57 -8.75 -0.43
C LYS A 274 32.58 -9.65 -1.68
N GLY A 275 32.01 -9.13 -2.77
CA GLY A 275 32.05 -9.72 -4.10
C GLY A 275 30.73 -10.34 -4.54
N SER A 276 30.50 -10.37 -5.84
CA SER A 276 29.27 -10.92 -6.40
C SER A 276 29.20 -12.44 -6.33
N GLN A 277 30.33 -13.13 -6.46
CA GLN A 277 30.40 -14.57 -6.22
C GLN A 277 29.96 -14.89 -4.79
N TYR A 278 30.49 -14.16 -3.80
CA TYR A 278 30.07 -14.30 -2.41
C TYR A 278 28.55 -14.13 -2.25
N PHE A 279 27.98 -13.06 -2.83
CA PHE A 279 26.54 -12.82 -2.78
C PHE A 279 25.72 -13.95 -3.40
N ASN A 280 26.12 -14.44 -4.58
CA ASN A 280 25.39 -15.50 -5.27
C ASN A 280 25.47 -16.83 -4.52
N ASP A 281 26.64 -17.19 -4.03
CA ASP A 281 26.88 -18.49 -3.39
C ASP A 281 26.27 -18.54 -1.98
N ASN A 282 26.25 -17.41 -1.27
CA ASN A 282 25.89 -17.38 0.14
C ASN A 282 24.57 -16.67 0.45
N LEU A 283 24.07 -15.74 -0.36
CA LEU A 283 22.97 -14.84 0.05
C LEU A 283 21.75 -14.89 -0.87
N VAL A 284 21.93 -15.13 -2.17
CA VAL A 284 20.86 -15.01 -3.16
C VAL A 284 19.67 -15.94 -2.90
N GLU A 285 19.94 -17.19 -2.55
CA GLU A 285 18.89 -18.22 -2.36
C GLU A 285 18.39 -18.32 -0.91
N LYS A 286 19.01 -17.61 0.03
CA LYS A 286 18.54 -17.59 1.43
C LYS A 286 17.19 -16.87 1.56
N TRP A 287 16.31 -17.38 2.41
CA TRP A 287 15.11 -16.67 2.84
C TRP A 287 15.48 -15.41 3.64
N GLN A 288 14.52 -14.50 3.81
CA GLN A 288 14.80 -13.19 4.43
C GLN A 288 15.39 -13.34 5.83
N ASP A 289 14.80 -14.18 6.68
CA ASP A 289 15.22 -14.33 8.08
C ASP A 289 16.55 -15.10 8.16
N THR A 290 16.71 -16.16 7.35
CA THR A 290 17.97 -16.91 7.28
C THR A 290 19.12 -16.08 6.72
N MET A 291 18.85 -15.09 5.86
CA MET A 291 19.85 -14.14 5.40
C MET A 291 20.29 -13.22 6.54
N PHE A 292 19.36 -12.81 7.41
CA PHE A 292 19.66 -11.97 8.56
C PHE A 292 20.55 -12.74 9.52
N ASP A 293 20.12 -13.93 9.93
CA ASP A 293 20.87 -14.78 10.87
C ASP A 293 22.27 -15.09 10.35
N PHE A 294 22.40 -15.36 9.05
CA PHE A 294 23.69 -15.64 8.43
C PHE A 294 24.63 -14.43 8.47
N LEU A 295 24.16 -13.25 8.06
CA LEU A 295 24.97 -12.03 8.10
C LEU A 295 25.27 -11.62 9.54
N ASN A 296 24.29 -11.73 10.44
CA ASN A 296 24.44 -11.43 11.85
C ASN A 296 25.47 -12.35 12.51
N GLY A 297 25.47 -13.65 12.21
CA GLY A 297 26.47 -14.59 12.71
C GLY A 297 27.90 -14.26 12.28
N ILE A 298 28.09 -13.78 11.05
CA ILE A 298 29.41 -13.27 10.59
C ILE A 298 29.80 -12.04 11.38
N ILE A 299 28.85 -11.14 11.64
CA ILE A 299 29.10 -9.94 12.44
C ILE A 299 29.48 -10.34 13.86
N GLU A 300 28.68 -11.14 14.55
CA GLU A 300 28.93 -11.60 15.93
C GLU A 300 30.28 -12.31 16.11
N GLN A 301 30.73 -13.08 15.12
CA GLN A 301 32.04 -13.75 15.16
C GLN A 301 33.23 -12.78 15.06
N ASN A 302 33.02 -11.57 14.53
CA ASN A 302 34.09 -10.62 14.22
C ASN A 302 33.95 -9.30 14.98
N ILE A 303 32.82 -9.09 15.65
CA ILE A 303 32.55 -7.91 16.46
C ILE A 303 33.13 -8.19 17.85
N ASP A 304 34.21 -7.49 18.20
CA ASP A 304 35.11 -7.70 19.34
C ASP A 304 36.30 -8.69 19.15
N ILE A 305 37.13 -8.46 18.13
CA ILE A 305 38.54 -8.86 18.17
C ILE A 305 39.40 -7.64 18.53
N PRO A 306 40.06 -7.59 19.71
CA PRO A 306 41.07 -6.57 20.00
C PRO A 306 42.16 -6.63 18.92
N ASN A 307 42.45 -5.49 18.30
CA ASN A 307 43.57 -5.35 17.37
C ASN A 307 44.85 -5.89 18.03
N VAL A 308 45.31 -7.08 17.62
CA VAL A 308 46.69 -7.50 17.87
C VAL A 308 47.54 -6.61 17.00
N SER A 309 47.95 -5.47 17.55
CA SER A 309 49.06 -4.70 16.99
C SER A 309 50.21 -5.67 16.79
N ALA A 310 50.62 -5.87 15.54
CA ALA A 310 51.85 -6.55 15.22
C ALA A 310 52.99 -5.72 15.84
N LYS A 311 53.40 -6.07 17.05
CA LYS A 311 54.64 -5.55 17.64
C LYS A 311 55.77 -6.02 16.74
N SER A 312 56.26 -5.11 15.90
CA SER A 312 57.52 -5.33 15.19
C SER A 312 58.60 -5.56 16.24
N THR A 313 59.12 -6.77 16.32
CA THR A 313 60.31 -7.07 17.12
C THR A 313 61.48 -6.27 16.55
N PRO A 314 62.18 -5.44 17.34
CA PRO A 314 63.37 -4.75 16.85
C PRO A 314 64.45 -5.79 16.52
N LYS A 315 64.89 -5.84 15.25
CA LYS A 315 66.06 -6.65 14.86
C LYS A 315 67.29 -6.10 15.58
N THR A 316 67.77 -6.83 16.59
CA THR A 316 69.05 -6.57 17.24
C THR A 316 70.17 -6.85 16.24
N ARG A 317 70.82 -5.81 15.73
CA ARG A 317 71.97 -5.92 14.83
C ARG A 317 73.19 -6.28 15.68
N ARG A 318 73.62 -7.55 15.67
CA ARG A 318 74.90 -7.97 16.25
C ARG A 318 76.05 -7.29 15.50
N LYS A 319 76.83 -6.46 16.19
CA LYS A 319 78.14 -6.00 15.70
C LYS A 319 79.07 -7.23 15.61
N LYS A 320 79.65 -7.47 14.44
CA LYS A 320 80.80 -8.37 14.28
C LYS A 320 82.05 -7.60 14.69
N THR A 321 82.73 -8.07 15.73
CA THR A 321 84.13 -7.75 16.02
C THR A 321 85.01 -8.80 15.33
N ALA A 322 85.86 -8.35 14.43
CA ALA A 322 87.19 -8.89 14.14
C ALA A 322 88.00 -7.73 13.55
#